data_AF-A0A1Q3TFV5-F1
#
_entry.id   AF-A0A1Q3TFV5-F1
#
_cell.length_a   1.000
_cell.length_b   1.000
_cell.length_c   1.000
_cell.angle_alpha   90.00
_cell.angle_beta   90.00
_cell.angle_gamma   90.00
#
_symmetry.space_group_name_H-M   'P 1'
#
loop_
_entity.id
_entity.type
_entity.pdbx_description
1 polymer ?
#
loop_
_entity_poly.entity_id
_entity_poly.type
_entity_poly.pdbx_seq_one_letter_code
_entity_poly.pdbx_strand_id
1 'polypeptide(L)'
;MKALLLIHLLLVAALYGCRELKPDPVRGFIPGTYIRFSRHEFGTEHDTLTISVQNKNAGEYKIIRRWKYERVIDGEIAEPEYKLTVTTGFYQSKHKLLRENETGSVYTFDVNENILFNGPVKYKKL
;
A
#
# COMPACT_ATOMS: atom_id res chain seq x y z
N MET A 1 46.28 30.11 5.51
CA MET A 1 46.08 29.08 4.46
C MET A 1 45.40 27.82 5.00
N LYS A 2 45.94 27.16 6.04
CA LYS A 2 45.35 25.92 6.62
C LYS A 2 43.92 26.08 7.18
N ALA A 3 43.61 27.21 7.82
CA ALA A 3 42.28 27.49 8.35
C ALA A 3 41.21 27.68 7.25
N LEU A 4 41.58 28.27 6.11
CA LEU A 4 40.70 28.43 4.96
C LEU A 4 40.35 27.08 4.32
N LEU A 5 41.31 26.16 4.23
CA LEU A 5 41.09 24.78 3.76
C LEU A 5 40.15 23.99 4.70
N LEU A 6 40.30 24.14 6.02
CA LEU A 6 39.42 23.52 7.01
C LEU A 6 37.97 24.03 6.91
N ILE A 7 37.78 25.32 6.67
CA ILE A 7 36.45 25.91 6.48
C ILE A 7 35.78 25.38 5.21
N HIS A 8 36.53 25.22 4.11
CA HIS A 8 35.98 24.66 2.86
C HIS A 8 35.62 23.17 3.03
N LEU A 9 36.42 22.40 3.78
CA LEU A 9 36.16 21.00 4.05
C LEU A 9 34.88 20.79 4.89
N LEU A 10 34.67 21.65 5.91
CA LEU A 10 33.45 21.66 6.73
C LEU A 10 32.21 22.08 5.93
N LEU A 11 32.35 23.04 5.01
CA LEU A 11 31.25 23.48 4.15
C LEU A 11 30.81 22.39 3.17
N VAL A 12 31.76 21.66 2.58
CA VAL A 12 31.46 20.51 1.72
C VAL A 12 30.80 19.38 2.53
N ALA A 13 31.30 19.07 3.73
CA ALA A 13 30.68 18.07 4.61
C ALA A 13 29.24 18.45 5.01
N ALA A 14 28.98 19.74 5.28
CA ALA A 14 27.63 20.23 5.59
C ALA A 14 26.66 20.13 4.40
N LEU A 15 27.14 20.37 3.17
CA LEU A 15 26.32 20.27 1.95
C LEU A 15 26.01 18.81 1.55
N TYR A 16 26.87 17.85 1.90
CA TYR A 16 26.63 16.43 1.67
C TYR A 16 25.87 15.73 2.81
N GLY A 17 25.81 16.31 4.01
CA GLY A 17 25.15 15.73 5.18
C GLY A 17 23.61 15.75 5.17
N CYS A 18 22.98 16.53 4.28
CA CYS A 18 21.52 16.74 4.27
C CYS A 18 20.81 16.09 3.07
N ARG A 19 21.23 14.91 2.61
CA ARG A 19 20.58 14.24 1.47
C ARG A 19 19.39 13.33 1.81
N GLU A 20 19.13 13.00 3.08
CA GLU A 20 18.07 12.07 3.43
C GLU A 20 17.16 12.58 4.54
N LEU A 21 16.15 13.36 4.18
CA LEU A 21 15.02 13.65 5.07
C LEU A 21 13.74 14.04 4.30
N LYS A 22 13.56 13.52 3.09
CA LYS A 22 12.23 13.58 2.47
C LYS A 22 11.37 12.48 3.09
N PRO A 23 10.24 12.82 3.74
CA PRO A 23 9.32 11.80 4.26
C PRO A 23 8.86 10.91 3.10
N ASP A 24 8.85 9.60 3.34
CA ASP A 24 8.44 8.61 2.35
C ASP A 24 6.98 8.87 1.93
N PRO A 25 6.73 9.30 0.68
CA PRO A 25 5.38 9.68 0.24
C PRO A 25 4.41 8.50 0.29
N VAL A 26 4.92 7.27 0.18
CA VAL A 26 4.09 6.05 0.25
C VAL A 26 3.43 5.92 1.62
N ARG A 27 4.12 6.26 2.72
CA ARG A 27 3.54 6.15 4.07
C ARG A 27 2.29 7.00 4.26
N GLY A 28 2.26 8.18 3.65
CA GLY A 28 1.09 9.06 3.64
C GLY A 28 0.00 8.56 2.68
N PHE A 29 0.40 7.84 1.64
CA PHE A 29 -0.52 7.25 0.67
C PHE A 29 -1.22 5.98 1.18
N ILE A 30 -0.57 5.13 1.99
CA ILE A 30 -1.12 3.83 2.41
C ILE A 30 -2.54 3.93 3.03
N PRO A 31 -2.81 4.82 4.01
CA PRO A 31 -4.14 4.86 4.63
C PRO A 31 -5.20 5.31 3.63
N GLY A 32 -6.32 4.60 3.58
CA GLY A 32 -7.47 4.93 2.74
C GLY A 32 -8.30 3.71 2.35
N THR A 33 -9.25 3.94 1.45
CA THR A 33 -10.11 2.91 0.89
C THR A 33 -9.75 2.69 -0.57
N TYR A 34 -9.58 1.42 -0.92
CA TYR A 34 -9.19 0.96 -2.24
C TYR A 34 -10.26 0.02 -2.76
N ILE A 35 -10.69 0.22 -3.99
CA ILE A 35 -11.74 -0.57 -4.61
C ILE A 35 -11.23 -1.22 -5.89
N ARG A 36 -11.74 -2.41 -6.18
CA ARG A 36 -11.65 -3.02 -7.50
C ARG A 36 -13.00 -3.61 -7.89
N PHE A 37 -13.21 -3.64 -9.19
CA PHE A 37 -14.32 -4.30 -9.85
C PHE A 37 -13.75 -5.14 -10.98
N SER A 38 -14.21 -6.38 -11.12
CA SER A 38 -13.87 -7.23 -12.25
C SER A 38 -15.12 -7.97 -12.73
N ARG A 39 -15.22 -8.19 -14.03
CA ARG A 39 -16.25 -9.03 -14.65
C ARG A 39 -15.57 -9.96 -15.64
N HIS A 40 -15.92 -11.23 -15.58
CA HIS A 40 -15.40 -12.28 -16.45
C HIS A 40 -16.47 -13.33 -16.71
N GLU A 41 -16.14 -14.38 -17.46
CA GLU A 41 -17.09 -15.41 -17.90
C GLU A 41 -17.83 -16.09 -16.73
N PHE A 42 -17.14 -16.31 -15.60
CA PHE A 42 -17.71 -16.97 -14.43
C PHE A 42 -18.46 -16.08 -13.44
N GLY A 43 -18.40 -14.75 -13.60
CA GLY A 43 -18.98 -13.87 -12.59
C GLY A 43 -18.45 -12.45 -12.54
N THR A 44 -18.87 -11.76 -11.47
CA THR A 44 -18.49 -10.39 -11.16
C THR A 44 -17.95 -10.30 -9.74
N GLU A 45 -16.79 -9.65 -9.56
CA GLU A 45 -16.19 -9.40 -8.25
C GLU A 45 -16.29 -7.93 -7.87
N HIS A 46 -16.69 -7.67 -6.64
CA HIS A 46 -16.57 -6.37 -5.98
C HIS A 46 -15.69 -6.54 -4.76
N ASP A 47 -14.61 -5.76 -4.65
CA ASP A 47 -13.67 -5.94 -3.56
C ASP A 47 -13.17 -4.58 -3.06
N THR A 48 -13.35 -4.36 -1.77
CA THR A 48 -13.03 -3.12 -1.06
C THR A 48 -12.03 -3.44 0.05
N LEU A 49 -10.87 -2.81 -0.04
CA LEU A 49 -9.81 -2.89 0.94
C LEU A 49 -9.69 -1.54 1.66
N THR A 50 -9.89 -1.52 2.97
CA THR A 50 -9.66 -0.34 3.81
C THR A 50 -8.41 -0.56 4.63
N ILE A 51 -7.45 0.36 4.52
CA ILE A 51 -6.20 0.32 5.29
C ILE A 51 -6.17 1.55 6.20
N SER A 52 -5.94 1.34 7.49
CA SER A 52 -5.79 2.41 8.47
C SER A 52 -4.53 2.24 9.31
N VAL A 53 -3.98 3.35 9.79
CA VAL A 53 -2.83 3.29 10.71
C VAL A 53 -3.26 2.65 12.03
N GLN A 54 -2.51 1.66 12.50
CA GLN A 54 -2.71 1.03 13.80
C GLN A 54 -1.64 1.49 14.80
N ASN A 55 -0.37 1.44 14.41
CA ASN A 55 0.74 2.00 15.18
C ASN A 55 1.73 2.70 14.24
N LYS A 56 1.72 4.03 14.26
CA LYS A 56 2.54 4.86 13.37
C LYS A 56 4.04 4.65 13.57
N ASN A 57 4.48 4.43 14.81
CA ASN A 57 5.90 4.28 15.15
C ASN A 57 6.43 2.91 14.71
N ALA A 58 5.62 1.87 14.86
CA ALA A 58 5.94 0.52 14.39
C ALA A 58 5.72 0.32 12.88
N GLY A 59 5.10 1.28 12.18
CA GLY A 59 4.70 1.11 10.78
C GLY A 59 3.63 0.04 10.62
N GLU A 60 2.77 -0.13 11.61
CA GLU A 60 1.71 -1.14 11.64
C GLU A 60 0.38 -0.55 11.14
N TYR A 61 -0.31 -1.34 10.32
CA TYR A 61 -1.56 -0.98 9.69
C TYR A 61 -2.60 -2.06 9.94
N LYS A 62 -3.84 -1.62 10.14
CA LYS A 62 -5.01 -2.49 10.10
C LYS A 62 -5.52 -2.56 8.66
N ILE A 63 -5.88 -3.77 8.22
CA ILE A 63 -6.35 -4.05 6.87
C ILE A 63 -7.70 -4.75 6.98
N ILE A 64 -8.73 -4.15 6.40
CA ILE A 64 -10.08 -4.71 6.36
C ILE A 64 -10.44 -4.94 4.90
N ARG A 65 -10.70 -6.19 4.51
CA ARG A 65 -11.14 -6.53 3.15
C ARG A 65 -12.58 -7.02 3.17
N ARG A 66 -13.42 -6.43 2.32
CA ARG A 66 -14.79 -6.87 2.06
C ARG A 66 -14.86 -7.23 0.59
N TRP A 67 -15.18 -8.47 0.28
CA TRP A 67 -15.39 -8.88 -1.10
C TRP A 67 -16.73 -9.57 -1.26
N LYS A 68 -17.31 -9.36 -2.44
CA LYS A 68 -18.53 -9.97 -2.94
C LYS A 68 -18.20 -10.62 -4.27
N TYR A 69 -18.66 -11.85 -4.46
CA TYR A 69 -18.58 -12.55 -5.74
C TYR A 69 -19.96 -13.02 -6.18
N GLU A 70 -20.37 -12.57 -7.36
CA GLU A 70 -21.59 -12.98 -8.03
C GLU A 70 -21.23 -14.04 -9.08
N ARG A 71 -21.53 -15.32 -8.81
CA ARG A 71 -21.24 -16.41 -9.73
C ARG A 71 -22.36 -16.54 -10.76
N VAL A 72 -21.99 -16.80 -12.01
CA VAL A 72 -22.93 -17.16 -13.09
C VAL A 72 -22.87 -18.67 -13.30
N ILE A 73 -24.01 -19.34 -13.22
CA ILE A 73 -24.18 -20.79 -13.45
C ILE A 73 -25.30 -20.95 -14.47
N ASP A 74 -25.01 -21.58 -15.61
CA ASP A 74 -25.98 -21.79 -16.71
C ASP A 74 -26.69 -20.52 -17.19
N GLY A 75 -26.02 -19.36 -17.09
CA GLY A 75 -26.56 -18.06 -17.47
C GLY A 75 -27.37 -17.36 -16.39
N GLU A 76 -27.61 -18.01 -15.24
CA GLU A 76 -28.29 -17.43 -14.08
C GLU A 76 -27.31 -16.98 -13.01
N ILE A 77 -27.62 -15.87 -12.32
CA ILE A 77 -26.83 -15.36 -11.20
C ILE A 77 -27.17 -16.17 -9.95
N ALA A 78 -26.20 -16.90 -9.41
CA ALA A 78 -26.33 -17.61 -8.16
C ALA A 78 -26.32 -16.65 -6.96
N GLU A 79 -26.71 -17.13 -5.77
CA GLU A 79 -26.61 -16.34 -4.54
C GLU A 79 -25.16 -15.85 -4.34
N PRO A 80 -24.95 -14.53 -4.14
CA PRO A 80 -23.61 -13.97 -4.04
C PRO A 80 -22.89 -14.40 -2.77
N GLU A 81 -21.61 -14.73 -2.92
CA GLU A 81 -20.72 -15.00 -1.79
C GLU A 81 -20.21 -13.68 -1.22
N TYR A 82 -20.31 -13.52 0.11
CA TYR A 82 -19.76 -12.38 0.84
C TYR A 82 -18.74 -12.85 1.86
N LYS A 83 -17.59 -12.19 1.91
CA LYS A 83 -16.63 -12.42 2.99
C LYS A 83 -15.92 -11.14 3.43
N LEU A 84 -15.75 -11.08 4.74
CA LEU A 84 -15.05 -10.03 5.47
C LEU A 84 -13.79 -10.64 6.09
N THR A 85 -12.65 -10.01 5.88
CA THR A 85 -11.43 -10.33 6.63
C THR A 85 -10.90 -9.08 7.31
N VAL A 86 -10.34 -9.26 8.51
CA VAL A 86 -9.72 -8.20 9.30
C VAL A 86 -8.37 -8.72 9.73
N THR A 87 -7.31 -8.03 9.34
CA THR A 87 -5.94 -8.43 9.63
C THR A 87 -5.06 -7.20 9.86
N THR A 88 -3.77 -7.42 10.09
CA THR A 88 -2.75 -6.40 10.25
C THR A 88 -1.59 -6.61 9.27
N GLY A 89 -0.78 -5.57 9.11
CA GLY A 89 0.43 -5.65 8.30
C GLY A 89 1.46 -4.59 8.69
N PHE A 90 2.69 -4.80 8.25
CA PHE A 90 3.82 -3.93 8.53
C PHE A 90 4.39 -3.34 7.24
N TYR A 91 4.57 -2.02 7.23
CA TYR A 91 5.20 -1.32 6.12
C TYR A 91 6.72 -1.38 6.21
N GLN A 92 7.33 -1.92 5.16
CA GLN A 92 8.77 -2.06 5.02
C GLN A 92 9.33 -0.91 4.18
N SER A 93 9.74 0.19 4.81
CA SER A 93 10.17 1.42 4.11
C SER A 93 11.29 1.18 3.08
N LYS A 94 12.22 0.27 3.36
CA LYS A 94 13.34 -0.05 2.45
C LYS A 94 12.85 -0.57 1.09
N HIS A 95 11.77 -1.34 1.10
CA HIS A 95 11.22 -2.00 -0.10
C HIS A 95 9.92 -1.36 -0.59
N LYS A 96 9.41 -0.36 0.13
CA LYS A 96 8.15 0.34 -0.15
C LYS A 96 6.95 -0.58 -0.33
N LEU A 97 6.87 -1.61 0.51
CA LEU A 97 5.80 -2.60 0.50
C LEU A 97 5.15 -2.73 1.87
N LEU A 98 3.85 -3.01 1.88
CA LEU A 98 3.10 -3.40 3.08
C LEU A 98 2.91 -4.90 3.03
N ARG A 99 3.47 -5.62 4.00
CA ARG A 99 3.29 -7.07 4.15
C ARG A 99 2.19 -7.33 5.15
N GLU A 100 1.19 -8.08 4.73
CA GLU A 100 0.07 -8.55 5.55
C GLU A 100 0.48 -9.82 6.32
N ASN A 101 -0.04 -10.00 7.55
CA ASN A 101 0.51 -10.95 8.51
C ASN A 101 -0.08 -12.36 8.48
N GLU A 102 -1.36 -12.54 8.11
CA GLU A 102 -2.03 -13.85 8.11
C GLU A 102 -1.70 -14.66 6.86
N THR A 103 -1.75 -14.03 5.68
CA THR A 103 -1.52 -14.72 4.39
C THR A 103 -0.15 -14.45 3.81
N GLY A 104 0.56 -13.44 4.34
CA GLY A 104 1.84 -13.00 3.77
C GLY A 104 1.69 -12.17 2.49
N SER A 105 0.45 -11.76 2.16
CA SER A 105 0.17 -10.92 0.98
C SER A 105 1.02 -9.64 1.00
N VAL A 106 1.44 -9.21 -0.19
CA VAL A 106 2.30 -8.04 -0.34
C VAL A 106 1.56 -6.99 -1.16
N TYR A 107 1.41 -5.80 -0.56
CA TYR A 107 0.85 -4.64 -1.23
C TYR A 107 1.95 -3.66 -1.64
N THR A 108 1.92 -3.22 -2.89
CA THR A 108 2.76 -2.14 -3.42
C THR A 108 1.89 -1.00 -3.92
N PHE A 109 2.48 0.19 -4.08
CA PHE A 109 1.72 1.43 -4.26
C PHE A 109 2.29 2.27 -5.40
N ASP A 110 1.42 2.69 -6.31
CA ASP A 110 1.68 3.78 -7.24
C ASP A 110 0.94 5.03 -6.76
N VAL A 111 1.68 5.93 -6.13
CA VAL A 111 1.16 7.17 -5.55
C VAL A 111 0.69 8.14 -6.64
N ASN A 112 1.31 8.10 -7.83
CA ASN A 112 0.96 9.01 -8.92
C ASN A 112 -0.37 8.60 -9.57
N GLU A 113 -0.55 7.30 -9.77
CA GLU A 113 -1.77 6.75 -10.36
C GLU A 113 -2.89 6.54 -9.35
N ASN A 114 -2.63 6.74 -8.06
CA ASN A 114 -3.54 6.40 -6.96
C ASN A 114 -3.97 4.92 -6.98
N ILE A 115 -2.99 4.01 -7.15
CA ILE A 115 -3.22 2.57 -7.26
C ILE A 115 -2.49 1.81 -6.15
N LEU A 116 -3.17 0.81 -5.58
CA LEU A 116 -2.58 -0.24 -4.76
C LEU A 116 -2.58 -1.54 -5.55
N PHE A 117 -1.48 -2.27 -5.52
CA PHE A 117 -1.33 -3.57 -6.15
C PHE A 117 -1.27 -4.67 -5.10
N ASN A 118 -1.93 -5.80 -5.38
CA ASN A 118 -1.68 -7.08 -4.72
C ASN A 118 -1.30 -8.09 -5.80
N GLY A 119 0.01 -8.25 -6.02
CA GLY A 119 0.50 -8.94 -7.22
C GLY A 119 -0.05 -8.30 -8.50
N PRO A 120 -0.72 -9.06 -9.40
CA PRO A 120 -1.30 -8.51 -10.63
C PRO A 120 -2.61 -7.72 -10.40
N VAL A 121 -3.22 -7.84 -9.22
CA VAL A 121 -4.51 -7.23 -8.93
C VAL A 121 -4.31 -5.74 -8.62
N LYS A 122 -5.07 -4.88 -9.30
CA LYS A 122 -5.06 -3.43 -9.10
C LYS A 122 -6.29 -2.99 -8.33
N TYR A 123 -6.10 -2.13 -7.34
CA TYR A 123 -7.15 -1.42 -6.64
C TYR A 123 -6.96 0.08 -6.81
N LYS A 124 -8.03 0.78 -7.16
CA LYS A 124 -8.04 2.24 -7.25
C LYS A 124 -8.35 2.82 -5.87
N LYS A 125 -7.54 3.77 -5.41
CA LYS A 125 -7.85 4.52 -4.19
C LYS A 125 -8.98 5.53 -4.46
N LEU A 126 -9.92 5.64 -3.52
CA LEU A 126 -10.98 6.65 -3.52
C LEU A 126 -10.47 8.03 -3.05
#